data_AF-A0A6B3IA72-F1
#
_entry.id   AF-A0A6B3IA72-F1
#
_cell.length_a   1.000
_cell.length_b   1.000
_cell.length_c   1.000
_cell.angle_alpha   90.00
_cell.angle_beta   90.00
_cell.angle_gamma   90.00
#
_symmetry.space_group_name_H-M   'P 1'
#
loop_
_entity.id
_entity.type
_entity.pdbx_description
1 polymer ?
#
loop_
_entity_poly.entity_id
_entity_poly.type
_entity_poly.pdbx_seq_one_letter_code
_entity_poly.pdbx_strand_id
1 'polypeptide(L)'
;VHERFTDLADQIGRATGHRPAEAEVAAGFLEIAVLNMANAVKKISVQRGHDITRYALTGFGGAGGQHVCAVADALSIDTVLVPPLAGVLSAYGIGLADATAMREQSVEAELDETVRKRAEQLCAQLA
;
A
#
# COMPACT_ATOMS: atom_id res chain seq x y z
N VAL A 1 -12.64 -9.50 -23.61
CA VAL A 1 -11.40 -9.73 -22.83
C VAL A 1 -10.44 -10.63 -23.61
N HIS A 2 -10.86 -11.81 -24.07
CA HIS A 2 -10.05 -12.70 -24.91
C HIS A 2 -9.45 -11.99 -26.14
N GLU A 3 -10.26 -11.29 -26.94
CA GLU A 3 -9.77 -10.54 -28.12
C GLU A 3 -8.63 -9.56 -27.78
N ARG A 4 -8.71 -8.86 -26.64
CA ARG A 4 -7.65 -7.93 -26.21
C ARG A 4 -6.34 -8.64 -25.86
N PHE A 5 -6.42 -9.84 -25.29
CA PHE A 5 -5.24 -10.65 -25.02
C PHE A 5 -4.64 -11.24 -26.30
N THR A 6 -5.49 -11.67 -27.25
CA THR A 6 -5.05 -12.09 -28.59
C THR A 6 -4.31 -10.96 -29.31
N ASP A 7 -4.89 -9.76 -29.33
CA ASP A 7 -4.27 -8.59 -29.95
C ASP A 7 -2.91 -8.24 -29.33
N LEU A 8 -2.82 -8.32 -28.00
CA LEU A 8 -1.58 -8.03 -27.28
C LEU A 8 -0.54 -9.12 -27.49
N ALA A 9 -0.92 -10.40 -27.50
CA ALA A 9 -0.03 -11.50 -27.83
C ALA A 9 0.56 -11.34 -29.24
N ASP A 10 -0.28 -10.95 -30.22
CA ASP A 10 0.16 -10.67 -31.58
C ASP A 10 1.12 -9.48 -31.65
N GLN A 11 0.87 -8.42 -30.87
CA GLN A 11 1.76 -7.26 -30.77
C GLN A 11 3.13 -7.66 -30.19
N ILE A 12 3.15 -8.45 -29.11
CA ILE A 12 4.38 -8.98 -28.51
C ILE A 12 5.13 -9.84 -29.52
N GLY A 13 4.43 -10.71 -30.25
CA GLY A 13 5.00 -11.53 -31.32
C GLY A 13 5.67 -10.69 -32.41
N ARG A 14 5.01 -9.63 -32.88
CA ARG A 14 5.59 -8.70 -33.86
C ARG A 14 6.82 -7.95 -33.35
N ALA A 15 6.83 -7.57 -32.07
CA ALA A 15 7.91 -6.78 -31.48
C ALA A 15 9.13 -7.61 -31.06
N THR A 16 8.91 -8.85 -30.61
CA THR A 16 9.95 -9.67 -29.95
C THR A 16 10.34 -10.92 -30.76
N GLY A 17 9.58 -11.26 -31.82
CA GLY A 17 9.77 -12.48 -32.59
C GLY A 17 9.20 -13.74 -31.94
N HIS A 18 8.65 -13.65 -30.72
CA HIS A 18 8.00 -14.75 -30.02
C HIS A 18 6.59 -14.34 -29.61
N ARG A 19 5.58 -15.08 -30.09
CA ARG A 19 4.17 -14.86 -29.73
C ARG A 19 3.80 -15.77 -28.54
N PRO A 20 3.63 -15.22 -27.32
CA PRO A 20 3.17 -16.01 -26.19
C PRO A 20 1.71 -16.43 -26.35
N ALA A 21 1.27 -17.42 -25.57
CA ALA A 21 -0.15 -17.75 -25.43
C ALA A 21 -0.90 -16.63 -24.69
N GLU A 22 -2.21 -16.45 -24.95
CA GLU A 22 -2.99 -15.41 -24.26
C GLU A 22 -2.96 -15.55 -22.73
N ALA A 23 -2.92 -16.80 -22.24
CA ALA A 23 -2.83 -17.09 -20.81
C ALA A 23 -1.50 -16.64 -20.19
N GLU A 24 -0.39 -16.73 -20.93
CA GLU A 24 0.91 -16.24 -20.48
C GLU A 24 0.92 -14.72 -20.42
N VAL A 25 0.31 -14.06 -21.40
CA VAL A 25 0.13 -12.60 -21.36
C VAL A 25 -0.67 -12.21 -20.13
N ALA A 26 -1.80 -12.87 -19.85
CA ALA A 26 -2.62 -12.61 -18.67
C ALA A 26 -1.87 -12.86 -17.35
N ALA A 27 -1.08 -13.95 -17.27
CA ALA A 27 -0.23 -14.23 -16.11
C ALA A 27 0.83 -13.13 -15.90
N GLY A 28 1.42 -12.61 -16.98
CA GLY A 28 2.36 -11.48 -16.92
C GLY A 28 1.75 -10.21 -16.32
N PHE A 29 0.46 -9.94 -16.53
CA PHE A 29 -0.21 -8.82 -15.83
C PHE A 29 -0.24 -9.03 -14.31
N LEU A 30 -0.52 -10.26 -13.85
CA LEU A 30 -0.50 -10.58 -12.43
C LEU A 30 0.90 -10.45 -11.84
N GLU A 31 1.91 -10.95 -12.56
CA GLU A 31 3.31 -10.84 -12.14
C GLU A 31 3.75 -9.39 -11.99
N ILE A 32 3.47 -8.54 -13.00
CA ILE A 32 3.77 -7.11 -12.95
C ILE A 32 3.04 -6.44 -11.77
N ALA A 33 1.76 -6.77 -11.55
CA ALA A 33 1.00 -6.23 -10.43
C ALA A 33 1.61 -6.63 -9.07
N VAL A 34 1.98 -7.90 -8.90
CA VAL A 34 2.64 -8.42 -7.69
C VAL A 34 3.98 -7.72 -7.45
N LEU A 35 4.82 -7.60 -8.48
CA LEU A 35 6.10 -6.91 -8.40
C LEU A 35 5.94 -5.44 -8.01
N ASN A 36 4.94 -4.75 -8.56
CA ASN A 36 4.64 -3.37 -8.20
C ASN A 36 4.21 -3.23 -6.73
N MET A 37 3.35 -4.13 -6.25
CA MET A 37 2.93 -4.15 -4.84
C MET A 37 4.10 -4.45 -3.91
N ALA A 38 4.91 -5.46 -4.21
CA ALA A 38 6.12 -5.80 -3.44
C ALA A 38 7.10 -4.62 -3.39
N ASN A 39 7.38 -3.99 -4.54
CA ASN A 39 8.25 -2.81 -4.60
C ASN A 39 7.72 -1.64 -3.76
N ALA A 40 6.40 -1.42 -3.72
CA ALA A 40 5.81 -0.40 -2.87
C ALA A 40 6.00 -0.69 -1.37
N VAL A 41 5.76 -1.93 -0.93
CA VAL A 41 5.99 -2.37 0.46
C VAL A 41 7.46 -2.22 0.84
N LYS A 42 8.37 -2.68 -0.03
CA LYS A 42 9.82 -2.57 0.16
C LYS A 42 10.25 -1.11 0.27
N LYS A 43 9.76 -0.25 -0.63
CA LYS A 43 10.06 1.19 -0.62
C LYS A 43 9.68 1.83 0.71
N ILE A 44 8.45 1.64 1.18
CA ILE A 44 7.97 2.30 2.41
C ILE A 44 8.71 1.76 3.65
N SER A 45 8.94 0.45 3.71
CA SER A 45 9.43 -0.22 4.91
C SER A 45 10.96 -0.17 5.02
N VAL A 46 11.67 -0.47 3.93
CA VAL A 46 13.15 -0.49 3.92
C VAL A 46 13.72 0.93 3.98
N GLN A 47 13.06 1.93 3.36
CA GLN A 47 13.50 3.32 3.52
C GLN A 47 13.42 3.82 4.97
N ARG A 48 12.56 3.20 5.79
CA ARG A 48 12.48 3.46 7.23
C ARG A 48 13.43 2.58 8.07
N GLY A 49 14.26 1.76 7.42
CA GLY A 49 15.25 0.90 8.08
C GLY A 49 14.72 -0.43 8.61
N HIS A 50 13.51 -0.84 8.22
CA HIS A 50 12.92 -2.09 8.70
C HIS A 50 13.36 -3.30 7.87
N ASP A 51 13.73 -4.37 8.58
CA ASP A 51 13.91 -5.70 8.02
C ASP A 51 12.54 -6.40 7.92
N ILE A 52 11.92 -6.30 6.74
CA ILE A 52 10.55 -6.77 6.48
C ILE A 52 10.36 -8.28 6.64
N THR A 53 11.44 -9.07 6.51
CA THR A 53 11.37 -10.55 6.58
C THR A 53 10.95 -11.05 7.97
N ARG A 54 11.07 -10.20 9.01
CA ARG A 54 10.67 -10.52 10.39
C ARG A 54 9.23 -10.15 10.72
N TYR A 55 8.48 -9.60 9.77
CA TYR A 55 7.11 -9.15 9.97
C TYR A 55 6.13 -10.08 9.28
N ALA A 56 4.89 -10.10 9.78
CA ALA A 56 3.79 -10.70 9.05
C ALA A 56 3.19 -9.69 8.06
N LEU A 57 2.88 -10.14 6.84
CA LEU A 57 2.16 -9.36 5.84
C LEU A 57 0.65 -9.49 6.07
N THR A 58 -0.04 -8.39 6.37
CA THR A 58 -1.51 -8.41 6.47
C THR A 58 -2.15 -8.17 5.10
N GLY A 59 -3.00 -9.09 4.66
CA GLY A 59 -3.77 -8.97 3.43
C GLY A 59 -5.19 -8.50 3.72
N PHE A 60 -5.59 -7.38 3.13
CA PHE A 60 -6.97 -6.87 3.22
C PHE A 60 -7.40 -6.15 1.93
N GLY A 61 -8.66 -5.73 1.88
CA GLY A 61 -9.32 -5.18 0.69
C GLY A 61 -9.83 -6.27 -0.25
N GLY A 62 -10.68 -5.87 -1.21
CA GLY A 62 -11.38 -6.82 -2.09
C GLY A 62 -10.47 -7.69 -2.97
N ALA A 63 -9.30 -7.18 -3.35
CA ALA A 63 -8.30 -7.91 -4.14
C ALA A 63 -7.17 -8.52 -3.30
N GLY A 64 -7.12 -8.24 -1.99
CA GLY A 64 -5.97 -8.61 -1.14
C GLY A 64 -5.71 -10.11 -1.15
N GLY A 65 -6.75 -10.93 -0.98
CA GLY A 65 -6.63 -12.39 -0.98
C GLY A 65 -6.16 -12.99 -2.31
N GLN A 66 -6.28 -12.26 -3.43
CA GLN A 66 -5.84 -12.75 -4.75
C GLN A 66 -4.32 -12.63 -4.96
N HIS A 67 -3.66 -11.74 -4.22
CA HIS A 67 -2.26 -11.36 -4.48
C HIS A 67 -1.34 -11.53 -3.28
N VAL A 68 -1.89 -11.57 -2.05
CA VAL A 68 -1.09 -11.45 -0.83
C VAL A 68 0.00 -12.52 -0.69
N CYS A 69 -0.26 -13.77 -1.09
CA CYS A 69 0.75 -14.83 -1.01
C CYS A 69 1.91 -14.57 -2.00
N ALA A 70 1.60 -14.24 -3.25
CA ALA A 70 2.63 -13.94 -4.25
C ALA A 70 3.45 -12.69 -3.88
N VAL A 71 2.80 -11.69 -3.25
CA VAL A 71 3.50 -10.53 -2.70
C VAL A 71 4.40 -10.92 -1.53
N ALA A 72 3.95 -11.80 -0.64
CA ALA A 72 4.77 -12.30 0.47
C ALA A 72 6.00 -13.06 -0.03
N ASP A 73 5.83 -13.93 -1.02
CA ASP A 73 6.92 -14.68 -1.66
C ASP A 73 7.97 -13.72 -2.26
N ALA A 74 7.52 -12.70 -3.01
CA ALA A 74 8.39 -11.69 -3.61
C ALA A 74 9.15 -10.82 -2.58
N LEU A 75 8.67 -10.78 -1.33
CA LEU A 75 9.27 -10.04 -0.23
C LEU A 75 10.07 -10.91 0.75
N SER A 76 10.08 -12.23 0.55
CA SER A 76 10.63 -13.20 1.52
C SER A 76 10.00 -13.04 2.91
N ILE A 77 8.68 -12.92 2.95
CA ILE A 77 7.87 -12.88 4.17
C ILE A 77 7.19 -14.23 4.37
N ASP A 78 7.50 -14.91 5.47
CA ASP A 78 7.03 -16.28 5.72
C ASP A 78 5.64 -16.36 6.38
N THR A 79 5.05 -15.22 6.74
CA THR A 79 3.76 -15.18 7.45
C THR A 79 2.80 -14.19 6.82
N VAL A 80 1.62 -14.67 6.41
CA VAL A 80 0.52 -13.85 5.95
C VAL A 80 -0.63 -13.91 6.96
N LEU A 81 -1.17 -12.74 7.32
CA LEU A 81 -2.37 -12.61 8.13
C LEU A 81 -3.54 -12.16 7.25
N VAL A 82 -4.63 -12.93 7.23
CA VAL A 82 -5.86 -12.56 6.53
C VAL A 82 -7.00 -12.50 7.56
N PRO A 83 -7.39 -11.31 8.02
CA PRO A 83 -8.50 -11.17 8.97
C PRO A 83 -9.83 -11.66 8.39
N PRO A 84 -10.79 -12.17 9.20
CA PRO A 84 -12.10 -12.62 8.71
C PRO A 84 -12.87 -11.55 7.92
N LEU A 85 -12.70 -10.27 8.28
CA LEU A 85 -13.32 -9.12 7.63
C LEU A 85 -12.39 -8.42 6.64
N ALA A 86 -11.35 -9.10 6.12
CA ALA A 86 -10.34 -8.53 5.22
C ALA A 86 -10.95 -7.72 4.07
N GLY A 87 -12.02 -8.22 3.43
CA GLY A 87 -12.67 -7.54 2.31
C GLY A 87 -13.31 -6.19 2.65
N VAL A 88 -13.66 -5.96 3.92
CA VAL A 88 -14.34 -4.75 4.43
C VAL A 88 -13.57 -4.09 5.58
N LEU A 89 -12.29 -4.43 5.75
CA LEU A 89 -11.52 -4.06 6.94
C LEU A 89 -11.46 -2.54 7.15
N SER A 90 -11.45 -1.75 6.08
CA SER A 90 -11.48 -0.28 6.17
C SER A 90 -12.77 0.23 6.81
N ALA A 91 -13.93 -0.28 6.39
CA ALA A 91 -15.22 0.13 6.96
C ALA A 91 -15.34 -0.34 8.41
N TYR A 92 -14.86 -1.55 8.71
CA TYR A 92 -14.81 -2.07 10.07
C TYR A 92 -13.94 -1.21 10.99
N GLY A 93 -12.74 -0.83 10.53
CA GLY A 93 -11.84 0.04 11.27
C GLY A 93 -12.45 1.41 11.58
N ILE A 94 -13.13 2.03 10.61
CA ILE A 94 -13.87 3.29 10.82
C ILE A 94 -14.97 3.11 11.87
N GLY A 95 -15.72 2.00 11.80
CA GLY A 95 -16.79 1.71 12.75
C GLY A 95 -16.33 1.48 14.19
N LEU A 96 -15.06 1.10 14.39
CA LEU A 96 -14.45 0.91 15.71
C LEU A 96 -13.67 2.13 16.22
N ALA A 97 -13.35 3.09 15.36
CA ALA A 97 -12.47 4.19 15.71
C ALA A 97 -13.16 5.15 16.69
N ASP A 98 -12.43 5.61 17.70
CA ASP A 98 -12.87 6.67 18.57
C ASP A 98 -13.00 7.99 17.79
N ALA A 99 -14.02 8.78 18.13
CA ALA A 99 -14.15 10.12 17.59
C ALA A 99 -13.11 11.05 18.23
N THR A 100 -12.07 11.38 17.48
CA THR A 100 -11.01 12.32 17.90
C THR A 100 -11.05 13.59 17.06
N ALA A 101 -10.78 14.73 17.67
CA ALA A 101 -10.55 15.99 16.96
C ALA A 101 -9.10 16.43 17.14
N MET A 102 -8.41 16.71 16.04
CA MET A 102 -7.08 17.31 16.03
C MET A 102 -7.23 18.78 15.64
N ARG A 103 -6.78 19.69 16.51
CA ARG A 103 -6.80 21.13 16.28
C ARG A 103 -5.37 21.63 16.24
N GLU A 104 -5.01 22.31 15.17
CA GLU A 104 -3.66 22.79 14.94
C GLU A 104 -3.69 24.23 14.45
N GLN A 105 -2.69 25.02 14.84
CA GLN A 105 -2.46 26.35 14.31
C GLN A 105 -0.96 26.62 14.19
N SER A 106 -0.52 27.02 13.00
CA SER A 106 0.85 27.42 12.76
C SER A 106 1.12 28.82 13.34
N VAL A 107 2.27 28.97 13.99
CA VAL A 107 2.79 30.26 14.47
C VAL A 107 4.09 30.56 13.72
N GLU A 108 4.02 31.50 12.78
CA GLU A 108 5.19 31.95 12.04
C GLU A 108 5.72 33.25 12.65
N ALA A 109 6.74 33.12 13.49
CA ALA A 109 7.45 34.22 14.13
C ALA A 109 8.83 33.73 14.62
N GLU A 110 9.74 34.66 14.90
CA GLU A 110 11.00 34.33 15.57
C GLU A 110 10.73 33.82 16.99
N LEU A 111 11.43 32.76 17.41
CA LEU A 111 11.21 32.17 18.72
C LEU A 111 11.80 33.07 19.81
N ASP A 112 10.93 33.83 20.47
CA ASP A 112 11.25 34.61 21.67
C ASP A 112 10.28 34.30 22.82
N GLU A 113 10.49 34.93 23.97
CA GLU A 113 9.68 34.73 25.18
C GLU A 113 8.22 35.20 25.01
N THR A 114 7.96 36.16 24.11
CA THR A 114 6.62 36.65 23.79
C THR A 114 5.86 35.62 22.94
N VAL A 115 6.51 35.12 21.90
CA VAL A 115 5.98 34.10 21.00
C VAL A 115 5.79 32.77 21.74
N ARG A 116 6.70 32.41 22.65
CA ARG A 116 6.55 31.23 23.52
C ARG A 116 5.26 31.29 24.34
N LYS A 117 5.01 32.40 25.05
CA LYS A 117 3.78 32.57 25.85
C LYS A 117 2.52 32.56 24.99
N ARG A 118 2.57 33.18 23.80
CA ARG A 118 1.46 33.14 22.83
C ARG A 118 1.19 31.72 22.35
N ALA A 119 2.22 30.92 22.06
CA ALA A 119 2.08 29.54 21.64
C ALA A 119 1.46 28.67 22.74
N GLU A 120 1.86 28.86 24.01
CA GLU A 120 1.25 28.18 25.16
C GLU A 120 -0.24 28.51 25.32
N GLN A 121 -0.61 29.79 25.15
CA GLN A 121 -2.01 30.22 25.17
C GLN A 121 -2.82 29.60 24.01
N LEU A 122 -2.25 29.54 22.81
CA LEU A 122 -2.88 28.90 21.66
C LEU A 122 -3.07 27.40 21.89
N CYS A 123 -2.08 26.71 22.44
CA CYS A 123 -2.20 25.29 22.77
C CYS A 123 -3.35 25.03 23.74
N ALA A 124 -3.54 25.88 24.76
CA ALA A 124 -4.65 25.76 25.70
C ALA A 124 -6.03 26.04 25.06
N GLN A 125 -6.09 26.85 24.00
CA GLN A 125 -7.33 27.11 23.25
C GLN A 125 -7.68 26.00 22.25
N LEU A 126 -6.66 25.25 21.80
CA LEU A 126 -6.79 24.15 20.84
C LEU A 126 -7.00 22.79 21.54
N ALA A 127 -6.78 22.70 22.85
CA ALA A 127 -7.11 21.54 23.67
C ALA A 127 -8.63 21.39 23.84
#